data_AF-A0A6S7IGH7-F1
#
_entry.id   AF-A0A6S7IGH7-F1
#
_cell.length_a   1.000
_cell.length_b   1.000
_cell.length_c   1.000
_cell.angle_alpha   90.00
_cell.angle_beta   90.00
_cell.angle_gamma   90.00
#
_symmetry.space_group_name_H-M   'P 1'
#
loop_
_entity.id
_entity.type
_entity.pdbx_description
1 polymer ?
#
loop_
_entity_poly.entity_id
_entity_poly.type
_entity_poly.pdbx_seq_one_letter_code
_entity_poly.pdbx_strand_id
1 'polypeptide(L)'
;MYLLNEGEMGFMQPSEQLEKRLKVLTSVAKLMCEIFENIVDCFWATTKFFKLQETYAVQLKSLPELFEQRLATEDSELFKHLSSIGALKQLPCERWFDSFFAEDLQDPSLERIWDKIIAGSCTILVYVAVAILLIFRPVLIAKKSLDHVLRSLAQIPPERCETIIGKAMDLHIKYGVATVSPVTKTTGAHNV
;
A
#
# COMPACT_ATOMS: atom_id res chain seq x y z
N MET A 1 -17.38 15.40 -8.98
CA MET A 1 -18.20 15.16 -10.19
C MET A 1 -18.29 13.68 -10.58
N TYR A 2 -17.25 12.85 -10.40
CA TYR A 2 -17.30 11.43 -10.77
C TYR A 2 -18.42 10.62 -10.09
N LEU A 3 -18.56 10.69 -8.76
CA LEU A 3 -19.63 9.96 -8.03
C LEU A 3 -21.04 10.52 -8.25
N LEU A 4 -21.15 11.78 -8.67
CA LEU A 4 -22.42 12.35 -9.16
C LEU A 4 -22.82 11.71 -10.50
N ASN A 5 -21.84 11.49 -11.37
CA ASN A 5 -22.05 10.91 -12.69
C ASN A 5 -22.38 9.41 -12.64
N GLU A 6 -21.89 8.68 -11.64
CA GLU A 6 -22.23 7.27 -11.39
C GLU A 6 -23.58 7.10 -10.65
N GLY A 7 -24.29 8.19 -10.35
CA GLY A 7 -25.61 8.15 -9.70
C GLY A 7 -25.58 7.81 -8.21
N GLU A 8 -24.41 7.76 -7.59
CA GLU A 8 -24.23 7.38 -6.18
C GLU A 8 -24.48 8.55 -5.20
N MET A 9 -24.57 9.79 -5.68
CA MET A 9 -24.81 10.97 -4.84
C MET A 9 -26.31 11.29 -4.76
N GLY A 10 -27.07 10.47 -4.03
CA GLY A 10 -28.45 10.80 -3.64
C GLY A 10 -28.48 11.83 -2.49
N PHE A 11 -29.54 12.64 -2.38
CA PHE A 11 -29.77 13.62 -1.30
C PHE A 11 -29.99 13.00 0.10
N MET A 12 -29.66 11.73 0.30
CA MET A 12 -29.69 11.05 1.59
C MET A 12 -28.35 11.24 2.30
N GLN A 13 -28.35 11.20 3.64
CA GLN A 13 -27.13 11.07 4.43
C GLN A 13 -26.25 9.98 3.77
N PRO A 14 -25.02 10.30 3.35
CA PRO A 14 -24.19 9.33 2.68
C PRO A 14 -24.01 8.12 3.59
N SER A 15 -24.18 6.91 3.04
CA SER A 15 -23.89 5.70 3.80
C SER A 15 -22.43 5.75 4.28
N GLU A 16 -22.13 5.17 5.44
CA GLU A 16 -20.76 5.12 5.99
C GLU A 16 -19.75 4.60 4.95
N GLN A 17 -20.19 3.67 4.09
CA GLN A 17 -19.42 3.15 2.98
C GLN A 17 -19.13 4.19 1.89
N LEU A 18 -20.10 5.04 1.55
CA LEU A 18 -19.92 6.13 0.59
C LEU A 18 -18.97 7.20 1.14
N GLU A 19 -19.05 7.53 2.43
CA GLU A 19 -18.12 8.44 3.08
C GLU A 19 -16.68 7.93 3.04
N LYS A 20 -16.47 6.63 3.34
CA LYS A 20 -15.14 5.99 3.23
C LYS A 20 -14.61 6.08 1.80
N ARG A 21 -15.43 5.75 0.79
CA ARG A 21 -15.04 5.86 -0.64
C ARG A 21 -14.70 7.29 -1.04
N LEU A 22 -15.50 8.27 -0.61
CA LEU A 22 -15.26 9.69 -0.87
C LEU A 22 -13.94 10.16 -0.26
N LYS A 23 -13.62 9.71 0.96
CA LYS A 23 -12.37 10.04 1.65
C LYS A 23 -11.15 9.49 0.91
N VAL A 24 -11.22 8.23 0.48
CA VAL A 24 -10.16 7.60 -0.33
C VAL A 24 -9.99 8.34 -1.65
N LEU A 25 -11.07 8.58 -2.38
CA LEU A 25 -11.06 9.31 -3.65
C LEU A 25 -10.45 10.71 -3.50
N THR A 26 -10.80 11.43 -2.43
CA THR A 26 -10.27 12.76 -2.15
C THR A 26 -8.78 12.72 -1.87
N SER A 27 -8.30 11.70 -1.14
CA SER A 27 -6.88 11.55 -0.82
C SER A 27 -6.06 11.21 -2.07
N VAL A 28 -6.57 10.32 -2.91
CA VAL A 28 -5.97 10.02 -4.22
C VAL A 28 -5.95 11.27 -5.11
N ALA A 29 -7.07 11.99 -5.21
CA ALA A 29 -7.18 13.18 -6.04
C ALA A 29 -6.18 14.27 -5.64
N LYS A 30 -5.97 14.48 -4.34
CA LYS A 30 -4.97 15.45 -3.84
C LYS A 30 -3.57 15.15 -4.36
N LEU A 31 -3.13 13.89 -4.25
CA LEU A 31 -1.84 13.46 -4.76
C LEU A 31 -1.76 13.54 -6.28
N MET A 32 -2.82 13.15 -7.00
CA MET A 32 -2.87 13.27 -8.46
C MET A 32 -2.77 14.73 -8.93
N CYS A 33 -3.35 15.68 -8.19
CA CYS A 33 -3.20 17.12 -8.48
C CYS A 33 -1.77 17.64 -8.25
N GLU A 34 -0.98 16.98 -7.40
CA GLU A 34 0.44 17.31 -7.19
C GLU A 34 1.34 16.68 -8.27
N ILE A 35 0.94 15.53 -8.81
CA ILE A 35 1.67 14.80 -9.86
C ILE A 35 1.40 15.38 -11.26
N PHE A 36 0.15 15.72 -11.56
CA PHE A 36 -0.28 16.15 -12.90
C PHE A 36 -0.55 17.66 -12.96
N GLU A 37 0.11 18.35 -13.89
CA GLU A 37 -0.13 19.78 -14.15
C GLU A 37 -1.48 20.05 -14.85
N ASN A 38 -1.92 19.13 -15.71
CA ASN A 38 -3.15 19.27 -16.48
C ASN A 38 -4.36 18.71 -15.70
N ILE A 39 -5.36 19.55 -15.47
CA ILE A 39 -6.57 19.17 -14.71
C ILE A 39 -7.40 18.06 -15.37
N VAL A 40 -7.41 17.98 -16.70
CA VAL A 40 -8.12 16.95 -17.46
C VAL A 40 -7.43 15.60 -17.26
N ASP A 41 -6.09 15.58 -17.37
CA ASP A 41 -5.29 14.38 -17.13
C ASP A 41 -5.41 13.92 -15.68
N CYS A 42 -5.29 14.86 -14.73
CA CYS A 42 -5.50 14.60 -13.31
C CYS A 42 -6.88 13.96 -13.04
N PHE A 43 -7.95 14.49 -13.65
CA PHE A 43 -9.30 13.94 -13.47
C PHE A 43 -9.41 12.51 -13.99
N TRP A 44 -8.92 12.24 -15.20
CA TRP A 44 -8.99 10.90 -15.79
C TRP A 44 -8.07 9.92 -15.08
N ALA A 45 -6.84 10.32 -14.73
CA ALA A 45 -5.91 9.53 -13.96
C ALA A 45 -6.50 9.14 -12.60
N THR A 46 -7.02 10.12 -11.84
CA THR A 46 -7.69 9.88 -10.54
C THR A 46 -8.84 8.90 -10.69
N THR A 47 -9.71 9.12 -11.69
CA THR A 47 -10.90 8.29 -11.90
C THR A 47 -10.53 6.85 -12.25
N LYS A 48 -9.58 6.66 -13.16
CA LYS A 48 -9.12 5.33 -13.58
C LYS A 48 -8.36 4.62 -12.47
N PHE A 49 -7.52 5.34 -11.75
CA PHE A 49 -6.77 4.80 -10.62
C PHE A 49 -7.70 4.39 -9.47
N PHE A 50 -8.73 5.18 -9.17
CA PHE A 50 -9.75 4.80 -8.19
C PHE A 50 -10.51 3.53 -8.62
N LYS A 51 -10.85 3.38 -9.91
CA LYS A 51 -11.45 2.14 -10.45
C LYS A 51 -10.53 0.91 -10.35
N LEU A 52 -9.20 1.08 -10.27
CA LEU A 52 -8.28 -0.06 -10.07
C LEU A 52 -8.52 -0.77 -8.73
N GLN A 53 -9.04 -0.07 -7.72
CA GLN A 53 -9.38 -0.70 -6.43
C GLN A 53 -10.38 -1.84 -6.60
N GLU A 54 -11.39 -1.65 -7.45
CA GLU A 54 -12.40 -2.68 -7.75
C GLU A 54 -11.77 -3.86 -8.50
N THR A 55 -10.80 -3.59 -9.37
CA THR A 55 -10.05 -4.63 -10.10
C THR A 55 -9.21 -5.49 -9.14
N TYR A 56 -8.63 -4.88 -8.12
CA TYR A 56 -7.80 -5.56 -7.13
C TYR A 56 -8.55 -6.10 -5.92
N ALA A 57 -9.87 -5.89 -5.81
CA ALA A 57 -10.64 -6.19 -4.60
C ALA A 57 -10.45 -7.60 -4.03
N VAL A 58 -10.28 -8.62 -4.88
CA VAL A 58 -9.99 -10.00 -4.44
C VAL A 58 -8.57 -10.14 -3.89
N GLN A 59 -7.58 -9.52 -4.56
CA GLN A 59 -6.18 -9.58 -4.17
C GLN A 59 -5.91 -8.77 -2.89
N LEU A 60 -6.58 -7.61 -2.73
CA LEU A 60 -6.45 -6.78 -1.52
C LEU A 60 -6.84 -7.54 -0.24
N LYS A 61 -7.81 -8.46 -0.32
CA LYS A 61 -8.24 -9.29 0.81
C LYS A 61 -7.17 -10.27 1.31
N SER A 62 -6.24 -10.69 0.45
CA SER A 62 -5.15 -11.61 0.83
C SER A 62 -3.86 -10.88 1.25
N LEU A 63 -3.75 -9.57 1.01
CA LEU A 63 -2.56 -8.79 1.37
C LEU A 63 -2.26 -8.76 2.88
N PRO A 64 -3.23 -8.69 3.81
CA PRO A 64 -2.93 -8.72 5.24
C PRO A 64 -2.17 -9.98 5.67
N GLU A 65 -2.55 -11.15 5.15
CA GLU A 65 -1.86 -12.41 5.44
C GLU A 65 -0.43 -12.41 4.88
N LEU A 66 -0.26 -11.98 3.63
CA LEU A 66 1.06 -11.86 3.02
C LEU A 66 1.95 -10.84 3.77
N PHE A 67 1.35 -9.78 4.29
CA PHE A 67 2.02 -8.79 5.12
C PHE A 67 2.58 -9.39 6.40
N GLU A 68 1.79 -10.17 7.14
CA GLU A 68 2.25 -10.83 8.36
C GLU A 68 3.41 -11.79 8.06
N GLN A 69 3.30 -12.59 7.01
CA GLN A 69 4.36 -13.51 6.58
C GLN A 69 5.66 -12.77 6.22
N ARG A 70 5.55 -11.64 5.49
CA ARG A 70 6.70 -10.85 5.08
C ARG A 70 7.35 -10.13 6.25
N LEU A 71 6.58 -9.60 7.18
CA LEU A 71 7.10 -9.00 8.40
C LEU A 71 7.85 -10.04 9.25
N ALA A 72 7.28 -11.23 9.42
CA ALA A 72 7.94 -12.32 10.16
C ALA A 72 9.27 -12.76 9.51
N THR A 73 9.36 -12.68 8.18
CA THR A 73 10.57 -13.02 7.42
C THR A 73 11.65 -11.94 7.54
N GLU A 74 11.27 -10.65 7.44
CA GLU A 74 12.21 -9.53 7.50
C GLU A 74 12.68 -9.21 8.93
N ASP A 75 11.78 -9.26 9.91
CA ASP A 75 12.10 -8.96 11.31
C ASP A 75 11.22 -9.79 12.25
N SER A 76 11.69 -11.02 12.52
CA SER A 76 10.99 -11.94 13.43
C SER A 76 10.90 -11.43 14.87
N GLU A 77 11.81 -10.55 15.31
CA GLU A 77 11.78 -9.97 16.66
C GLU A 77 10.65 -8.95 16.76
N LEU A 78 10.57 -8.03 15.79
CA LEU A 78 9.49 -7.05 15.71
C LEU A 78 8.13 -7.73 15.55
N PHE A 79 8.04 -8.76 14.70
CA PHE A 79 6.82 -9.54 14.51
C PHE A 79 6.33 -10.18 15.82
N LYS A 80 7.23 -10.84 16.57
CA LYS A 80 6.92 -11.45 17.87
C LYS A 80 6.49 -10.42 18.90
N HIS A 81 7.19 -9.28 18.96
CA HIS A 81 6.84 -8.18 19.86
C HIS A 81 5.42 -7.67 19.59
N LEU A 82 5.12 -7.30 18.34
CA LEU A 82 3.81 -6.80 17.94
C LEU A 82 2.70 -7.85 18.11
N SER A 83 3.00 -9.13 17.91
CA SER A 83 2.09 -10.24 18.20
C SER A 83 1.79 -10.35 19.70
N SER A 84 2.82 -10.25 20.54
CA SER A 84 2.67 -10.43 22.00
C SER A 84 1.79 -9.36 22.65
N ILE A 85 1.82 -8.14 22.11
CA ILE A 85 0.98 -7.02 22.56
C ILE A 85 -0.37 -6.93 21.82
N GLY A 86 -0.66 -7.87 20.92
CA GLY A 86 -1.89 -7.90 20.12
C GLY A 86 -2.01 -6.80 19.06
N ALA A 87 -0.91 -6.12 18.72
CA ALA A 87 -0.92 -4.98 17.81
C ALA A 87 -1.11 -5.37 16.34
N LEU A 88 -0.59 -6.52 15.89
CA LEU A 88 -0.67 -6.91 14.47
C LEU A 88 -2.11 -6.92 13.93
N LYS A 89 -3.05 -7.48 14.70
CA LYS A 89 -4.46 -7.58 14.31
C LYS A 89 -5.21 -6.24 14.31
N GLN A 90 -4.64 -5.23 14.97
CA GLN A 90 -5.23 -3.89 15.12
C GLN A 90 -4.56 -2.87 14.20
N LEU A 91 -3.57 -3.27 13.40
CA LEU A 91 -2.97 -2.41 12.41
C LEU A 91 -4.02 -2.01 11.36
N PRO A 92 -3.97 -0.77 10.85
CA PRO A 92 -4.94 -0.26 9.89
C PRO A 92 -4.67 -0.79 8.46
N CYS A 93 -4.44 -2.11 8.32
CA CYS A 93 -4.13 -2.76 7.04
C CYS A 93 -5.23 -2.55 6.00
N GLU A 94 -6.50 -2.61 6.41
CA GLU A 94 -7.64 -2.33 5.53
C GLU A 94 -7.55 -0.91 4.96
N ARG A 95 -7.31 0.10 5.82
CA ARG A 95 -7.16 1.49 5.38
C ARG A 95 -5.94 1.69 4.48
N TRP A 96 -4.81 1.07 4.81
CA TRP A 96 -3.58 1.13 4.01
C TRP A 96 -3.79 0.58 2.60
N PHE A 97 -4.41 -0.60 2.49
CA PHE A 97 -4.58 -1.29 1.22
C PHE A 97 -5.75 -0.75 0.41
N ASP A 98 -6.86 -0.36 1.05
CA ASP A 98 -8.00 0.23 0.36
C ASP A 98 -7.67 1.61 -0.20
N SER A 99 -6.84 2.40 0.49
CA SER A 99 -6.45 3.73 0.03
C SER A 99 -5.20 3.74 -0.84
N PHE A 100 -4.55 2.59 -1.07
CA PHE A 100 -3.21 2.51 -1.66
C PHE A 100 -2.21 3.47 -0.98
N PHE A 101 -2.33 3.59 0.35
CA PHE A 101 -1.63 4.53 1.23
C PHE A 101 -1.87 6.02 0.97
N ALA A 102 -2.81 6.41 0.09
CA ALA A 102 -3.09 7.83 -0.18
C ALA A 102 -3.54 8.60 1.07
N GLU A 103 -4.19 7.92 2.02
CA GLU A 103 -4.64 8.52 3.27
C GLU A 103 -3.53 8.72 4.31
N ASP A 104 -2.43 7.98 4.21
CA ASP A 104 -1.38 7.91 5.23
C ASP A 104 -0.03 8.46 4.74
N LEU A 105 0.22 8.45 3.43
CA LEU A 105 1.40 8.99 2.76
C LEU A 105 0.97 10.07 1.76
N GLN A 106 0.80 11.30 2.24
CA GLN A 106 0.50 12.47 1.40
C GLN A 106 1.81 13.07 0.87
N ASP A 107 2.51 12.31 0.02
CA ASP A 107 3.74 12.73 -0.65
C ASP A 107 3.69 12.32 -2.14
N PRO A 108 4.04 13.22 -3.09
CA PRO A 108 3.95 12.93 -4.52
C PRO A 108 4.89 11.79 -4.95
N SER A 109 5.96 11.52 -4.20
CA SER A 109 6.84 10.36 -4.42
C SER A 109 6.10 9.02 -4.39
N LEU A 110 4.89 8.98 -3.81
CA LEU A 110 4.03 7.80 -3.80
C LEU A 110 3.66 7.36 -5.22
N GLU A 111 3.78 8.24 -6.22
CA GLU A 111 3.66 7.90 -7.64
C GLU A 111 4.50 6.68 -8.02
N ARG A 112 5.70 6.51 -7.44
CA ARG A 112 6.59 5.37 -7.71
C ARG A 112 6.02 4.03 -7.27
N ILE A 113 5.23 4.05 -6.19
CA ILE A 113 4.47 2.87 -5.72
C ILE A 113 3.27 2.66 -6.65
N TRP A 114 2.58 3.74 -7.00
CA TRP A 114 1.42 3.69 -7.88
C TRP A 114 1.75 3.22 -9.30
N ASP A 115 2.93 3.53 -9.82
CA ASP A 115 3.45 2.99 -11.09
C ASP A 115 3.47 1.46 -11.07
N LYS A 116 3.86 0.84 -9.94
CA LYS A 116 3.86 -0.62 -9.79
C LYS A 116 2.45 -1.19 -9.71
N ILE A 117 1.53 -0.49 -9.08
CA ILE A 117 0.11 -0.87 -9.02
C ILE A 117 -0.49 -0.81 -10.43
N ILE A 118 -0.26 0.28 -11.17
CA ILE A 118 -0.73 0.47 -12.55
C ILE A 118 -0.10 -0.60 -13.47
N ALA A 119 1.16 -0.94 -13.25
CA ALA A 119 1.86 -2.00 -13.99
C ALA A 119 1.38 -3.43 -13.64
N GLY A 120 0.39 -3.60 -12.75
CA GLY A 120 -0.23 -4.90 -12.49
C GLY A 120 0.04 -5.47 -11.09
N SER A 121 0.87 -4.83 -10.27
CA SER A 121 1.38 -5.42 -9.02
C SER A 121 0.86 -4.71 -7.78
N CYS A 122 -0.25 -5.20 -7.20
CA CYS A 122 -0.75 -4.70 -5.92
C CYS A 122 0.06 -5.20 -4.71
N THR A 123 0.93 -6.20 -4.89
CA THR A 123 1.77 -6.75 -3.80
C THR A 123 2.82 -5.76 -3.32
N ILE A 124 3.12 -4.70 -4.08
CA ILE A 124 3.95 -3.58 -3.63
C ILE A 124 3.46 -2.98 -2.31
N LEU A 125 2.14 -2.93 -2.11
CA LEU A 125 1.49 -2.38 -0.92
C LEU A 125 1.92 -3.11 0.36
N VAL A 126 2.14 -4.42 0.28
CA VAL A 126 2.64 -5.22 1.40
C VAL A 126 4.04 -4.76 1.81
N TYR A 127 4.91 -4.49 0.84
CA TYR A 127 6.26 -4.03 1.13
C TYR A 127 6.28 -2.61 1.68
N VAL A 128 5.31 -1.76 1.30
CA VAL A 128 5.11 -0.45 1.93
C VAL A 128 4.72 -0.60 3.40
N ALA A 129 3.75 -1.46 3.72
CA ALA A 129 3.37 -1.74 5.11
C ALA A 129 4.55 -2.26 5.95
N VAL A 130 5.32 -3.20 5.41
CA VAL A 130 6.53 -3.72 6.08
C VAL A 130 7.58 -2.62 6.25
N ALA A 131 7.84 -1.81 5.22
CA ALA A 131 8.81 -0.72 5.29
C ALA A 131 8.46 0.32 6.37
N ILE A 132 7.17 0.67 6.52
CA ILE A 132 6.69 1.53 7.61
C ILE A 132 7.12 0.93 8.96
N LEU A 133 6.77 -0.33 9.23
CA LEU A 133 7.09 -0.95 10.52
C LEU A 133 8.60 -1.05 10.77
N LEU A 134 9.39 -1.35 9.75
CA LEU A 134 10.85 -1.42 9.87
C LEU A 134 11.47 -0.05 10.18
N ILE A 135 10.98 1.03 9.56
CA ILE A 135 11.47 2.40 9.82
C ILE A 135 11.07 2.86 11.22
N PHE A 136 9.87 2.50 11.68
CA PHE A 136 9.43 2.79 13.04
C PHE A 136 9.92 1.78 14.08
N ARG A 137 10.68 0.74 13.69
CA ARG A 137 11.14 -0.34 14.58
C ARG A 137 11.71 0.15 15.92
N PRO A 138 12.64 1.13 15.97
CA PRO A 138 13.21 1.56 17.25
C PRO A 138 12.15 2.14 18.20
N VAL A 139 11.14 2.81 17.63
CA VAL A 139 10.01 3.37 18.38
C VAL A 139 9.08 2.25 18.84
N LEU A 140 8.75 1.31 17.93
CA LEU A 140 7.79 0.24 18.19
C LEU A 140 8.27 -0.75 19.26
N ILE A 141 9.53 -1.15 19.23
CA ILE A 141 10.11 -2.07 20.23
C ILE A 141 10.14 -1.42 21.62
N ALA A 142 10.36 -0.11 21.70
CA ALA A 142 10.36 0.61 22.98
C ALA A 142 8.97 0.69 23.63
N LYS A 143 7.88 0.55 22.86
CA LYS A 143 6.50 0.61 23.37
C LYS A 143 6.01 -0.77 23.77
N LYS A 144 5.40 -0.87 24.95
CA LYS A 144 4.79 -2.11 25.49
C LYS A 144 3.26 -2.14 25.42
N SER A 145 2.65 -1.08 24.89
CA SER A 145 1.19 -0.90 24.88
C SER A 145 0.69 -0.68 23.46
N LEU A 146 -0.40 -1.37 23.14
CA LEU A 146 -1.11 -1.31 21.87
C LEU A 146 -1.42 0.14 21.42
N ASP A 147 -2.01 0.95 22.30
CA ASP A 147 -2.41 2.33 21.98
C ASP A 147 -1.25 3.22 21.59
N HIS A 148 -0.05 2.97 22.15
CA HIS A 148 1.13 3.74 21.82
C HIS A 148 1.69 3.37 20.46
N VAL A 149 1.59 2.09 20.07
CA VAL A 149 1.96 1.62 18.73
C VAL A 149 1.02 2.24 17.69
N LEU A 150 -0.29 2.15 17.89
CA LEU A 150 -1.28 2.69 16.95
C LEU A 150 -1.14 4.20 16.80
N ARG A 151 -0.93 4.95 17.90
CA ARG A 151 -0.69 6.40 17.84
C ARG A 151 0.59 6.77 17.10
N SER A 152 1.64 5.96 17.23
CA SER A 152 2.91 6.22 16.52
C SER A 152 2.78 6.01 15.00
N LEU A 153 1.83 5.18 14.57
CA LEU A 153 1.56 4.90 13.17
C LEU A 153 0.41 5.74 12.58
N ALA A 154 -0.37 6.43 13.42
CA ALA A 154 -1.51 7.23 12.98
C ALA A 154 -1.12 8.46 12.16
N GLN A 155 0.10 8.98 12.36
CA GLN A 155 0.65 10.09 11.58
C GLN A 155 2.10 9.76 11.22
N ILE A 156 2.31 9.39 9.97
CA ILE A 156 3.65 9.19 9.42
C ILE A 156 4.22 10.57 9.09
N PRO A 157 5.38 10.97 9.66
CA PRO A 157 5.99 12.25 9.34
C PRO A 157 6.35 12.34 7.85
N PRO A 158 6.10 13.49 7.19
CA PRO A 158 6.34 13.65 5.76
C PRO A 158 7.81 13.42 5.40
N GLU A 159 8.74 13.83 6.27
CA GLU A 159 10.19 13.60 6.09
C GLU A 159 10.59 12.12 5.98
N ARG A 160 9.73 11.18 6.40
CA ARG A 160 10.00 9.74 6.31
C ARG A 160 9.37 9.09 5.09
N CYS A 161 8.44 9.75 4.41
CA CYS A 161 7.71 9.20 3.26
C CYS A 161 8.65 8.70 2.18
N GLU A 162 9.63 9.52 1.77
CA GLU A 162 10.59 9.13 0.73
C GLU A 162 11.43 7.91 1.14
N THR A 163 11.86 7.86 2.40
CA THR A 163 12.63 6.72 2.94
C THR A 163 11.79 5.45 2.97
N ILE A 164 10.51 5.55 3.35
CA ILE A 164 9.55 4.44 3.31
C ILE A 164 9.39 3.91 1.89
N ILE A 165 9.17 4.81 0.92
CA ILE A 165 8.98 4.46 -0.48
C ILE A 165 10.24 3.80 -1.04
N GLY A 166 11.42 4.36 -0.80
CA GLY A 166 12.70 3.76 -1.21
C GLY A 166 12.88 2.35 -0.65
N LYS A 167 12.68 2.19 0.66
CA LYS A 167 12.79 0.88 1.33
C LYS A 167 11.78 -0.13 0.80
N ALA A 168 10.54 0.29 0.53
CA ALA A 168 9.50 -0.57 -0.01
C ALA A 168 9.85 -1.05 -1.43
N MET A 169 10.42 -0.18 -2.26
CA MET A 169 10.88 -0.52 -3.61
C MET A 169 12.05 -1.52 -3.55
N ASP A 170 13.01 -1.33 -2.65
CA ASP A 170 14.12 -2.27 -2.46
C ASP A 170 13.62 -3.65 -2.03
N LEU A 171 12.68 -3.70 -1.07
CA LEU A 171 12.05 -4.95 -0.63
C LEU A 171 11.29 -5.62 -1.78
N HIS A 172 10.55 -4.84 -2.57
CA HIS A 172 9.83 -5.37 -3.72
C HIS A 172 10.78 -5.95 -4.78
N ILE A 173 11.92 -5.31 -5.05
CA ILE A 173 12.94 -5.85 -5.96
C ILE A 173 13.55 -7.13 -5.38
N LYS A 174 13.93 -7.12 -4.09
CA LYS A 174 14.51 -8.27 -3.38
C LYS A 174 13.63 -9.52 -3.51
N TYR A 175 12.32 -9.36 -3.38
CA TYR A 175 11.38 -10.49 -3.42
C TYR A 175 10.74 -10.73 -4.79
N GLY A 176 10.68 -9.72 -5.67
CA GLY A 176 10.15 -9.82 -7.03
C GLY A 176 11.11 -10.46 -8.03
N VAL A 177 12.43 -10.33 -7.82
CA VAL A 177 13.44 -10.99 -8.66
C VAL A 177 13.57 -12.48 -8.32
N ALA A 178 13.18 -12.90 -7.11
CA ALA A 178 13.25 -14.31 -6.69
C ALA A 178 12.32 -15.26 -7.50
N THR A 179 11.41 -14.74 -8.32
CA THR A 179 10.53 -15.53 -9.20
C THR A 179 11.02 -15.67 -10.64
N VAL A 180 12.21 -15.17 -10.99
CA VAL A 180 12.81 -15.40 -12.32
C VAL A 180 14.04 -16.30 -12.20
N SER A 181 13.81 -17.59 -11.95
CA SER A 181 14.82 -18.60 -12.27
C SER A 181 14.92 -18.72 -13.81
N PRO A 182 16.10 -18.56 -14.42
CA PRO A 182 16.25 -18.70 -15.86
C PRO A 182 16.02 -20.15 -16.29
N VAL A 183 15.22 -20.29 -17.34
CA VAL A 183 14.92 -21.51 -18.08
C VAL A 183 16.19 -22.36 -18.28
N THR A 184 16.04 -23.63 -17.94
CA THR A 184 16.97 -24.73 -18.22
C THR A 184 17.50 -24.65 -19.65
N LYS A 185 18.82 -24.55 -19.81
CA LYS A 185 19.49 -24.80 -21.08
C LYS A 185 19.30 -26.28 -21.46
N THR A 186 18.31 -26.56 -22.29
CA THR A 186 18.28 -27.77 -23.12
C THR A 186 18.85 -27.42 -24.49
N THR A 187 20.13 -27.69 -24.66
CA THR A 187 20.79 -27.89 -25.96
C THR A 187 21.65 -29.13 -25.74
N GLY A 188 21.29 -30.31 -26.22
CA GLY A 188 20.96 -30.61 -27.60
C GLY A 188 22.08 -31.52 -28.07
N ALA A 189 21.91 -32.83 -27.86
CA ALA A 189 22.79 -33.85 -28.37
C ALA A 189 22.76 -33.82 -29.91
N HIS A 190 23.92 -33.73 -30.53
CA HIS A 190 24.12 -34.15 -31.91
C HIS A 190 25.30 -35.13 -31.93
N ASN A 191 24.93 -36.41 -32.05
CA ASN A 191 25.82 -37.47 -32.51
C ASN A 191 25.91 -37.33 -34.04
N VAL A 192 27.14 -37.32 -34.54
CA VAL A 192 27.53 -37.88 -35.85
C VAL A 192 28.66 -38.86 -35.56
#